data_AF-A0A397VFH5-F1
#
_entry.id   AF-A0A397VFH5-F1
#
_cell.length_a   1.000
_cell.length_b   1.000
_cell.length_c   1.000
_cell.angle_alpha   90.00
_cell.angle_beta   90.00
_cell.angle_gamma   90.00
#
_symmetry.space_group_name_H-M   'P 1'
#
loop_
_entity.id
_entity.type
_entity.pdbx_description
1 polymer ?
#
loop_
_entity_poly.entity_id
_entity_poly.type
_entity_poly.pdbx_seq_one_letter_code
_entity_poly.pdbx_strand_id
1 'polypeptide(L)'
;MQISGFELPKSLLEISKSKNAGDLKRAIKKDSRPLLDKFATKDLKLWSINIDLTTENPQQAALGDLNANITSVLGGQLLDDSLKLIEEEFPTLPNKHAHVIVELPTSSNVANKWRK
;
A
#
# COMPACT_ATOMS: atom_id res chain seq x y z
N MET A 1 9.28 10.82 -18.26
CA MET A 1 8.10 11.19 -17.46
C MET A 1 8.46 10.84 -16.03
N GLN A 2 8.81 11.83 -15.21
CA GLN A 2 9.45 11.62 -13.91
C GLN A 2 8.34 11.60 -12.86
N ILE A 3 7.96 10.40 -12.42
CA ILE A 3 7.10 10.25 -11.23
C ILE A 3 7.99 10.51 -10.02
N SER A 4 7.80 11.67 -9.39
CA SER A 4 8.46 12.01 -8.14
C SER A 4 8.08 10.98 -7.08
N GLY A 5 8.98 10.01 -6.87
CA GLY A 5 8.81 8.99 -5.86
C GLY A 5 8.86 9.60 -4.47
N PHE A 6 7.81 9.36 -3.72
CA PHE A 6 7.66 9.84 -2.37
C PHE A 6 7.67 8.61 -1.46
N GLU A 7 8.84 8.28 -0.90
CA GLU A 7 8.92 7.29 0.16
C GLU A 7 8.24 7.87 1.41
N LEU A 8 7.18 7.22 1.86
CA LEU A 8 6.68 7.46 3.20
C LEU A 8 7.77 7.05 4.19
N PRO A 9 8.07 7.84 5.24
CA PRO A 9 8.94 7.36 6.30
C PRO A 9 8.39 6.03 6.82
N LYS A 10 9.28 5.09 7.17
CA LYS A 10 8.93 3.78 7.71
C LYS A 10 8.14 3.96 9.02
N SER A 11 6.83 4.10 8.91
CA SER A 11 5.91 4.25 10.03
C SER A 11 5.48 2.88 10.54
N LEU A 12 5.68 2.64 11.83
CA LEU A 12 5.09 1.48 12.51
C LEU A 12 3.70 1.87 13.00
N LEU A 13 2.66 1.29 12.39
CA LEU A 13 1.27 1.55 12.72
C LEU A 13 0.66 0.33 13.41
N GLU A 14 0.12 0.53 14.62
CA GLU A 14 -0.67 -0.49 15.31
C GLU A 14 -2.13 -0.46 14.85
N ILE A 15 -2.67 -1.62 14.47
CA ILE A 15 -4.08 -1.76 14.10
C ILE A 15 -4.66 -3.06 14.68
N SER A 16 -5.91 -3.00 15.14
CA SER A 16 -6.62 -4.20 15.59
C SER A 16 -6.96 -5.11 14.41
N LYS A 17 -6.80 -6.42 14.61
CA LYS A 17 -7.13 -7.45 13.61
C LYS A 17 -8.62 -7.48 13.21
N SER A 18 -9.48 -7.03 14.11
CA SER A 18 -10.94 -6.89 13.90
C SER A 18 -11.36 -5.66 13.08
N LYS A 19 -10.39 -4.90 12.57
CA LYS A 19 -10.63 -3.79 11.64
C LYS A 19 -10.58 -4.29 10.20
N ASN A 20 -11.07 -3.49 9.27
CA ASN A 20 -11.02 -3.77 7.83
C ASN A 20 -9.94 -2.93 7.13
N ALA A 21 -9.72 -3.20 5.84
CA ALA A 21 -8.77 -2.44 5.00
C ALA A 21 -9.10 -0.94 4.94
N GLY A 22 -10.37 -0.55 4.98
CA GLY A 22 -10.78 0.86 4.99
C GLY A 22 -10.35 1.60 6.26
N ASP A 23 -10.40 0.94 7.41
CA ASP A 23 -9.88 1.48 8.67
C ASP A 23 -8.35 1.56 8.67
N LEU A 24 -7.67 0.59 8.05
CA LEU A 24 -6.23 0.63 7.82
C LEU A 24 -5.85 1.83 6.95
N LYS A 25 -6.56 2.08 5.84
CA LYS A 25 -6.36 3.27 4.99
C LYS A 25 -6.51 4.57 5.77
N ARG A 26 -7.53 4.66 6.63
CA ARG A 26 -7.74 5.85 7.49
C ARG A 26 -6.61 6.05 8.47
N ALA A 27 -6.16 4.97 9.11
CA ALA A 27 -5.08 5.02 10.09
C ALA A 27 -3.74 5.42 9.44
N ILE A 28 -3.39 4.83 8.30
CA ILE A 28 -2.21 5.21 7.50
C ILE A 28 -2.29 6.68 7.08
N LYS A 29 -3.44 7.13 6.54
CA LYS A 29 -3.62 8.53 6.14
C LYS A 29 -3.40 9.50 7.31
N LYS A 30 -3.88 9.15 8.50
CA LYS A 30 -3.74 9.97 9.71
C LYS A 30 -2.28 10.04 10.20
N ASP A 31 -1.57 8.91 10.16
CA ASP A 31 -0.17 8.82 10.59
C ASP A 31 0.77 9.53 9.61
N SER A 32 0.52 9.37 8.31
CA SER A 32 1.30 9.97 7.23
C SER A 32 0.92 11.42 6.94
N ARG A 33 0.38 12.17 7.90
CA ARG A 33 0.13 13.61 7.73
C ARG A 33 1.45 14.38 7.80
N PRO A 34 1.62 15.44 6.98
CA PRO A 34 0.66 16.03 6.04
C PRO A 34 0.66 15.40 4.63
N LEU A 35 1.42 14.33 4.42
CA LEU A 35 1.81 13.79 3.12
C LEU A 35 0.62 13.26 2.32
N LEU A 36 -0.32 12.60 3.00
CA LEU A 36 -1.51 11.98 2.41
C LEU A 36 -2.79 12.83 2.54
N ASP A 37 -2.75 14.01 3.19
CA ASP A 37 -3.98 14.78 3.45
C ASP A 37 -4.69 15.21 2.16
N LYS A 38 -3.91 15.48 1.10
CA LYS A 38 -4.40 15.89 -0.22
C LYS A 38 -5.17 14.82 -1.00
N PHE A 39 -5.07 13.55 -0.62
CA PHE A 39 -5.75 12.44 -1.32
C PHE A 39 -6.95 11.94 -0.52
N ALA A 40 -8.07 11.65 -1.17
CA ALA A 40 -9.19 11.02 -0.46
C ALA A 40 -8.83 9.58 -0.09
N THR A 41 -9.26 9.10 1.07
CA THR A 41 -8.97 7.75 1.55
C THR A 41 -9.40 6.66 0.56
N LYS A 42 -10.50 6.89 -0.17
CA LYS A 42 -11.02 6.00 -1.21
C LYS A 42 -10.13 5.91 -2.46
N ASP A 43 -9.31 6.93 -2.71
CA ASP A 43 -8.44 6.99 -3.88
C ASP A 43 -7.06 6.35 -3.59
N LEU A 44 -6.77 6.07 -2.31
CA LEU A 44 -5.58 5.33 -1.90
C LEU A 44 -5.80 3.84 -2.13
N LYS A 45 -4.83 3.17 -2.74
CA LYS A 45 -4.80 1.71 -2.85
C LYS A 45 -3.77 1.15 -1.89
N LEU A 46 -4.13 0.08 -1.19
CA LEU A 46 -3.20 -0.64 -0.31
C LEU A 46 -2.86 -1.98 -0.94
N TRP A 47 -1.57 -2.29 -0.95
CA TRP A 47 -1.06 -3.55 -1.47
C TRP A 47 -0.36 -4.29 -0.34
N SER A 48 -0.81 -5.50 -0.02
CA SER A 48 -0.08 -6.39 0.87
C SER A 48 1.09 -7.02 0.13
N ILE A 49 2.26 -7.08 0.76
CA ILE A 49 3.43 -7.77 0.20
C ILE A 49 3.93 -8.78 1.23
N ASN A 50 4.32 -9.95 0.75
CA ASN A 50 4.95 -10.99 1.57
C ASN A 50 6.42 -11.10 1.17
N ILE A 51 7.27 -10.25 1.74
CA ILE A 51 8.70 -10.24 1.47
C ILE A 51 9.43 -10.73 2.71
N ASP A 52 10.26 -11.75 2.53
CA ASP A 52 11.19 -12.18 3.55
C ASP A 52 12.30 -11.12 3.68
N LEU A 53 12.43 -10.47 4.83
CA LEU A 53 13.50 -9.49 5.07
C LEU A 53 14.76 -10.11 5.69
N THR A 54 14.73 -11.39 6.01
CA THR A 54 15.81 -12.13 6.67
C THR A 54 16.77 -12.78 5.69
N THR A 55 16.31 -13.05 4.46
CA THR A 55 17.10 -13.64 3.38
C THR A 55 17.18 -12.68 2.20
N GLU A 56 18.38 -12.52 1.62
CA GLU A 56 18.55 -11.72 0.40
C GLU A 56 17.70 -12.31 -0.74
N ASN A 57 16.79 -11.50 -1.27
CA ASN A 57 15.91 -11.92 -2.36
C ASN A 57 15.63 -10.76 -3.33
N PRO A 58 15.23 -11.04 -4.58
CA PRO A 58 14.97 -10.01 -5.58
C PRO A 58 13.90 -8.99 -5.16
N GLN A 59 12.91 -9.40 -4.37
CA GLN A 59 11.85 -8.51 -3.90
C GLN A 59 12.40 -7.54 -2.85
N GLN A 60 13.29 -8.01 -1.96
CA GLN A 60 14.00 -7.17 -1.01
C GLN A 60 14.95 -6.19 -1.70
N ALA A 61 15.65 -6.61 -2.76
CA ALA A 61 16.49 -5.69 -3.55
C ALA A 61 15.65 -4.61 -4.27
N ALA A 62 14.41 -4.92 -4.61
CA ALA A 62 13.46 -3.99 -5.20
C ALA A 62 12.73 -3.12 -4.15
N LEU A 63 12.86 -3.39 -2.84
CA LEU A 63 12.37 -2.52 -1.78
C LEU A 63 13.20 -1.23 -1.74
N GLY A 64 12.71 -0.20 -2.42
CA GLY A 64 13.38 1.10 -2.56
C GLY A 64 13.46 1.56 -4.02
N ASP A 65 13.26 0.66 -4.98
CA ASP A 65 13.04 1.07 -6.36
C ASP A 65 11.60 1.54 -6.54
N LEU A 66 11.45 2.86 -6.65
CA LEU A 66 10.18 3.54 -6.86
C LEU A 66 9.52 3.20 -8.20
N ASN A 67 10.26 2.58 -9.14
CA ASN A 67 9.74 2.12 -10.43
C ASN A 67 9.44 0.61 -10.44
N ALA A 68 9.73 -0.11 -9.34
CA ALA A 68 9.44 -1.53 -9.26
C ALA A 68 7.93 -1.76 -9.40
N ASN A 69 7.56 -2.74 -10.22
CA ASN A 69 6.17 -3.11 -10.38
C ASN A 69 5.69 -3.81 -9.10
N ILE A 70 4.69 -3.23 -8.44
CA ILE A 70 4.18 -3.71 -7.15
C ILE A 70 3.70 -5.17 -7.25
N THR A 71 3.02 -5.56 -8.34
CA THR A 71 2.48 -6.92 -8.47
C THR A 71 3.53 -7.91 -8.95
N SER A 72 4.25 -7.61 -10.03
CA SER A 72 5.15 -8.58 -10.68
C SER A 72 6.53 -8.67 -10.03
N VAL A 73 7.04 -7.58 -9.43
CA VAL A 73 8.36 -7.56 -8.78
C VAL A 73 8.21 -7.76 -7.29
N LEU A 74 7.33 -7.00 -6.63
CA LEU A 74 7.17 -7.07 -5.18
C LEU A 74 6.16 -8.15 -4.73
N GLY A 75 5.49 -8.82 -5.66
CA GLY A 75 4.51 -9.88 -5.35
C GLY A 75 3.26 -9.33 -4.66
N GLY A 76 2.95 -8.05 -4.86
CA GLY A 76 1.90 -7.36 -4.15
C GLY A 76 0.50 -7.83 -4.54
N GLN A 77 -0.33 -8.03 -3.52
CA GLN A 77 -1.74 -8.35 -3.65
C GLN A 77 -2.56 -7.13 -3.22
N LEU A 78 -3.52 -6.74 -4.05
CA LEU A 78 -4.39 -5.62 -3.73
C LEU A 78 -5.28 -6.00 -2.54
N LEU A 79 -5.23 -5.20 -1.47
CA LEU A 79 -6.14 -5.35 -0.35
C LEU A 79 -7.52 -4.88 -0.78
N ASP A 80 -8.48 -5.78 -0.68
CA ASP A 80 -9.84 -5.50 -1.04
C ASP A 80 -10.46 -4.58 0.03
N ASP A 81 -11.12 -3.50 -0.41
CA ASP A 81 -11.85 -2.58 0.49
C ASP A 81 -13.17 -3.17 1.02
N SER A 82 -13.52 -4.39 0.62
CA SER A 82 -14.62 -5.14 1.19
C SER A 82 -14.47 -5.27 2.71
N LEU A 83 -15.60 -5.52 3.37
CA LEU A 83 -15.72 -5.58 4.83
C LEU A 83 -14.91 -6.71 5.49
N LYS A 84 -14.02 -7.38 4.75
CA LYS A 84 -13.09 -8.37 5.26
C LYS A 84 -12.21 -7.76 6.32
N LEU A 85 -12.01 -8.55 7.37
CA LEU A 85 -11.17 -8.17 8.48
C LEU A 85 -9.69 -8.35 8.12
N ILE A 86 -8.83 -7.60 8.78
CA ILE A 86 -7.38 -7.70 8.62
C ILE A 86 -6.89 -9.12 8.95
N GLU A 87 -7.54 -9.84 9.87
CA GLU A 87 -7.21 -11.27 10.10
C GLU A 87 -7.52 -12.19 8.92
N GLU A 88 -8.51 -11.85 8.09
CA GLU A 88 -8.88 -12.62 6.90
C GLU A 88 -7.96 -12.28 5.72
N GLU A 89 -7.55 -11.02 5.59
CA GLU A 89 -6.62 -10.55 4.56
C GLU A 89 -5.16 -10.92 4.86
N PHE A 90 -4.81 -11.11 6.14
CA PHE A 90 -3.48 -11.54 6.58
C PHE A 90 -3.56 -12.81 7.45
N PRO A 91 -3.98 -13.95 6.88
CA PRO A 91 -4.21 -15.18 7.64
C PRO A 91 -2.91 -15.77 8.20
N THR A 92 -1.79 -15.54 7.52
CA THR A 92 -0.45 -15.95 7.93
C THR A 92 0.42 -14.73 8.19
N LEU A 93 0.57 -14.38 9.47
CA LEU A 93 1.49 -13.35 9.96
C LEU A 93 2.64 -14.03 10.71
N PRO A 94 3.65 -14.59 10.01
CA PRO A 94 4.70 -15.40 10.64
C PRO A 94 5.43 -14.66 11.77
N ASN A 95 5.50 -13.33 11.70
CA ASN A 95 6.14 -12.48 12.71
C ASN A 95 5.22 -11.40 13.29
N LYS A 96 3.88 -11.58 13.25
CA LYS A 96 2.87 -10.57 13.68
C LYS A 96 2.92 -9.21 12.95
N HIS A 97 3.80 -9.05 11.96
CA HIS A 97 3.93 -7.85 11.15
C HIS A 97 3.55 -8.15 9.69
N ALA A 98 2.88 -7.19 9.06
CA ALA A 98 2.61 -7.18 7.63
C ALA A 98 3.28 -5.98 6.99
N HIS A 99 3.74 -6.16 5.75
CA HIS A 99 4.23 -5.07 4.92
C HIS A 99 3.12 -4.64 3.96
N VAL A 100 2.87 -3.33 3.93
CA VAL A 100 1.82 -2.73 3.10
C VAL A 100 2.42 -1.56 2.32
N ILE A 101 2.18 -1.53 1.01
CA ILE A 101 2.54 -0.41 0.14
C ILE A 101 1.28 0.42 -0.12
N VAL A 102 1.43 1.73 0.05
CA VAL A 102 0.38 2.71 -0.27
C VAL A 102 0.65 3.24 -1.67
N GLU A 103 -0.20 2.86 -2.62
CA GLU A 103 -0.17 3.43 -3.96
C GLU A 103 -1.06 4.67 -4.01
N LEU A 104 -0.47 5.80 -4.41
CA LEU A 104 -1.18 7.05 -4.60
C LEU A 104 -1.90 7.05 -5.94
N PRO A 105 -3.07 7.71 -6.05
CA PRO A 105 -3.72 7.87 -7.34
C PRO A 105 -2.84 8.72 -8.25
N THR A 106 -2.25 8.10 -9.28
CA THR A 106 -1.57 8.84 -10.35
C THR A 106 -2.63 9.68 -11.08
N SER A 107 -2.35 10.97 -11.30
CA SER A 107 -3.25 11.95 -11.94
C SER A 107 -3.70 11.60 -13.38
N SER A 108 -3.45 10.41 -13.88
CA SER A 108 -3.65 10.01 -15.27
C SER A 108 -4.64 8.87 -15.40
N ASN A 109 -5.94 9.14 -15.18
CA ASN A 109 -7.01 8.54 -15.98
C ASN A 109 -8.31 9.36 -16.00
N VAL A 110 -8.24 10.67 -16.32
CA VAL A 110 -9.44 11.46 -16.67
C VAL A 110 -9.31 12.31 -17.94
N ALA A 111 -8.16 12.31 -18.63
CA ALA A 111 -7.98 13.22 -19.77
C ALA A 111 -8.71 12.79 -21.08
N ASN A 112 -9.11 11.52 -21.26
CA ASN A 112 -9.55 11.04 -22.59
C ASN A 112 -10.94 10.38 -22.64
N LYS A 113 -11.90 10.72 -21.76
CA LYS A 113 -13.25 10.12 -21.82
C LYS A 113 -14.39 11.05 -22.28
N TRP A 114 -14.16 12.35 -22.52
CA TRP A 114 -15.23 13.27 -22.93
C TRP A 114 -14.83 14.27 -24.01
N ARG A 115 -14.22 13.80 -25.10
CA ARG A 115 -14.28 14.53 -26.38
C ARG A 115 -15.06 13.70 -27.39
N LYS A 116 -16.37 13.97 -27.46
CA LYS A 116 -17.20 13.67 -28.60
C LYS A 116 -18.10 14.87 -28.85
#